data_AF-A0A1U7ZU46-F1
#
_entry.id   AF-A0A1U7ZU46-F1
#
_cell.length_a   1.000
_cell.length_b   1.000
_cell.length_c   1.000
_cell.angle_alpha   90.00
_cell.angle_beta   90.00
_cell.angle_gamma   90.00
#
_symmetry.space_group_name_H-M   'P 1'
#
loop_
_entity.id
_entity.type
_entity.pdbx_description
1 polymer ?
#
loop_
_entity_poly.entity_id
_entity_poly.type
_entity_poly.pdbx_seq_one_letter_code
_entity_poly.pdbx_strand_id
1 'polypeptide(L)'
;MNSVKIFLTLAVVMALAIALAATPTTTGEDNKPPTNLSDDLPFPFSLRGSSRFLAGGGAMTCDRYPSICRTVGSLGPDCCKRQCVNLSTDQFNCGKCGKRCKYSEMCCGGECVNPFFSEKHCGQCNNRCVKGTSCVYGFCSYAG
;
A
#
# COMPACT_ATOMS: atom_id res chain seq x y z
N MET A 1 -40.23 6.03 -37.83
CA MET A 1 -40.84 6.73 -36.67
C MET A 1 -40.73 5.98 -35.36
N ASN A 2 -40.71 4.63 -35.36
CA ASN A 2 -40.64 3.85 -34.11
C ASN A 2 -39.22 3.82 -33.50
N SER A 3 -38.17 3.73 -34.32
CA SER A 3 -36.78 3.70 -33.83
C SER A 3 -36.39 5.01 -33.13
N VAL A 4 -36.83 6.16 -33.64
CA VAL A 4 -36.57 7.48 -33.02
C VAL A 4 -37.27 7.60 -31.66
N LYS A 5 -38.48 7.06 -31.53
CA LYS A 5 -39.18 6.99 -30.24
C LYS A 5 -38.46 6.08 -29.25
N ILE A 6 -37.91 4.95 -29.69
CA ILE A 6 -37.12 4.04 -28.85
C ILE A 6 -35.85 4.73 -28.35
N PHE A 7 -35.12 5.41 -29.23
CA PHE A 7 -33.92 6.18 -28.83
C PHE A 7 -34.24 7.28 -27.82
N LEU A 8 -35.34 8.02 -28.02
CA LEU A 8 -35.77 9.05 -27.07
C LEU A 8 -36.17 8.45 -25.72
N THR A 9 -36.88 7.32 -25.70
CA THR A 9 -37.23 6.63 -24.45
C THR A 9 -35.99 6.12 -23.70
N LEU A 10 -35.00 5.56 -24.39
CA LEU A 10 -33.76 5.08 -23.77
C LEU A 10 -32.93 6.23 -23.20
N ALA A 11 -32.84 7.36 -23.91
CA ALA A 11 -32.12 8.54 -23.44
C ALA A 11 -32.75 9.12 -22.16
N VAL A 12 -34.08 9.17 -22.08
CA VAL A 12 -34.80 9.65 -20.89
C VAL A 12 -34.61 8.71 -19.69
N VAL A 13 -34.67 7.39 -19.90
CA VAL A 13 -34.44 6.40 -18.83
C VAL A 13 -33.01 6.49 -18.27
N MET A 14 -32.00 6.66 -19.13
CA MET A 14 -30.60 6.82 -18.70
C MET A 14 -30.39 8.11 -17.90
N ALA A 15 -31.02 9.22 -18.31
CA ALA A 15 -30.94 10.48 -17.58
C ALA A 15 -31.59 10.41 -16.18
N LEU A 16 -32.74 9.71 -16.07
CA LEU A 16 -33.42 9.49 -14.79
C LEU A 16 -32.62 8.57 -13.84
N ALA A 17 -31.88 7.59 -14.37
CA ALA A 17 -31.03 6.73 -13.55
C ALA A 17 -29.84 7.49 -12.93
N ILE A 18 -29.28 8.48 -13.62
CA ILE A 18 -28.17 9.30 -13.12
C ILE A 18 -28.63 10.22 -11.97
N ALA A 19 -29.88 10.68 -11.99
CA ALA A 19 -30.45 11.53 -10.93
C ALA A 19 -30.69 10.79 -9.60
N LEU A 20 -30.88 9.46 -9.63
CA LEU A 20 -31.09 8.65 -8.43
C LEU A 20 -29.78 8.18 -7.76
N ALA A 21 -28.65 8.26 -8.47
CA ALA A 21 -27.33 7.86 -7.95
C ALA A 21 -26.55 9.01 -7.30
N ALA A 22 -27.05 10.25 -7.39
CA ALA A 22 -26.42 11.42 -6.80
C ALA A 22 -27.00 11.75 -5.41
N THR A 23 -27.04 10.76 -4.50
CA THR A 23 -27.06 11.08 -3.07
C THR A 23 -25.60 11.30 -2.64
N PRO A 24 -25.23 12.47 -2.10
CA PRO A 24 -23.97 12.59 -1.38
C PRO A 24 -24.14 11.76 -0.10
N THR A 25 -23.59 10.54 -0.09
CA THR A 25 -23.33 9.83 1.15
C THR A 25 -22.26 10.60 1.90
N THR A 26 -22.68 11.60 2.68
CA THR A 26 -21.88 12.13 3.79
C THR A 26 -21.92 11.10 4.92
N THR A 27 -21.29 9.94 4.70
CA THR A 27 -20.73 9.17 5.81
C THR A 27 -19.38 9.78 6.10
N GLY A 28 -19.42 10.97 6.73
CA GLY A 28 -18.29 11.48 7.49
C GLY A 28 -18.16 10.59 8.72
N GLU A 29 -17.51 9.45 8.55
CA GLU A 29 -16.94 8.73 9.67
C GLU A 29 -15.79 9.59 10.17
N ASP A 30 -16.02 10.32 11.27
CA ASP A 30 -14.98 10.89 12.10
C ASP A 30 -14.10 9.75 12.65
N ASN A 31 -13.19 9.26 11.81
CA ASN A 31 -12.09 8.42 12.24
C ASN A 31 -11.06 9.31 12.94
N LYS A 32 -11.41 9.74 14.15
CA LYS A 32 -10.43 10.19 15.13
C LYS A 32 -9.45 9.02 15.31
N PRO A 33 -8.15 9.18 15.02
CA PRO A 33 -7.19 8.13 15.34
C PRO A 33 -7.28 7.89 16.85
N PRO A 34 -7.32 6.63 17.32
CA PRO A 34 -7.29 6.37 18.73
C PRO A 34 -5.99 6.97 19.27
N THR A 35 -6.13 7.99 20.12
CA THR A 35 -5.08 8.39 21.04
C THR A 35 -4.91 7.23 22.02
N ASN A 36 -4.20 6.19 21.59
CA ASN A 36 -3.62 5.23 22.49
C ASN A 36 -2.43 5.92 23.15
N LEU A 37 -2.79 6.65 24.19
CA LEU A 37 -1.95 6.88 25.35
C LEU A 37 -1.72 5.51 25.99
N SER A 38 -0.74 4.79 25.48
CA SER A 38 -0.03 3.77 26.25
C SER A 38 1.25 4.43 26.76
N ASP A 39 1.07 5.35 27.71
CA ASP A 39 1.99 5.40 28.83
C ASP A 39 1.92 4.02 29.47
N ASP A 40 2.99 3.24 29.32
CA ASP A 40 3.49 2.23 30.25
C ASP A 40 4.23 1.13 29.48
N LEU A 41 5.57 1.19 29.52
CA LEU A 41 6.49 0.11 29.95
C LEU A 41 7.95 0.45 29.54
N PRO A 42 8.95 -0.10 30.25
CA PRO A 42 9.96 0.71 30.93
C PRO A 42 11.28 0.76 30.14
N PHE A 43 11.70 1.96 29.75
CA PHE A 43 13.09 2.18 29.35
C PHE A 43 13.88 2.71 30.55
N PRO A 44 15.01 2.08 30.94
CA PRO A 44 15.79 2.49 32.08
C PRO A 44 16.62 3.73 31.70
N PHE A 45 15.97 4.88 31.56
CA PHE A 45 16.70 6.13 31.47
C PHE A 45 16.99 6.60 32.89
N SER A 46 18.22 6.28 33.32
CA SER A 46 18.85 6.78 34.54
C SER A 46 18.51 8.25 34.79
N LEU A 47 17.75 8.50 35.86
CA LEU A 47 17.61 9.80 36.50
C LEU A 47 18.90 10.15 37.24
N ARG A 48 19.94 10.60 36.53
CA ARG A 48 21.02 11.36 37.16
C ARG A 48 21.74 12.27 36.16
N GLY A 49 21.34 13.53 36.11
CA GLY A 49 22.11 14.58 35.44
C GLY A 49 21.26 15.77 35.04
N SER A 50 21.26 16.82 35.85
CA SER A 50 20.78 18.14 35.47
C SER A 50 21.62 18.70 34.32
N SER A 51 21.09 18.82 33.10
CA SER A 51 21.68 19.70 32.09
C SER A 51 20.78 19.99 30.89
N ARG A 52 20.41 21.26 30.76
CA ARG A 52 20.20 21.99 29.49
C ARG A 52 19.24 21.32 28.51
N PHE A 53 17.99 21.17 28.92
CA PHE A 53 16.87 20.79 28.07
C PHE A 53 16.50 21.91 27.08
N LEU A 54 17.34 22.23 26.09
CA LEU A 54 16.99 22.93 24.84
C LEU A 54 18.18 22.95 23.84
N ALA A 55 19.07 21.95 23.86
CA ALA A 55 20.12 21.81 22.84
C ALA A 55 20.59 20.36 22.72
N GLY A 56 20.00 19.57 21.80
CA GLY A 56 20.58 18.27 21.41
C GLY A 56 19.62 17.09 21.25
N GLY A 57 18.31 17.27 21.38
CA GLY A 57 17.31 16.23 21.10
C GLY A 57 17.17 16.00 19.59
N GLY A 58 18.14 15.32 18.98
CA GLY A 58 18.06 14.95 17.57
C GLY A 58 16.86 14.04 17.31
N ALA A 59 16.12 14.28 16.23
CA ALA A 59 15.03 13.41 15.81
C ALA A 59 15.50 11.94 15.75
N MET A 60 14.72 11.02 16.32
CA MET A 60 14.97 9.58 16.25
C MET A 60 14.60 9.05 14.86
N THR A 61 15.41 9.40 13.88
CA THR A 61 15.23 9.03 12.47
C THR A 61 16.16 7.87 12.08
N CYS A 62 15.72 7.03 11.15
CA CYS A 62 16.45 5.80 10.81
C CYS A 62 17.80 6.03 10.10
N ASP A 63 18.02 7.22 9.54
CA ASP A 63 19.31 7.65 8.97
C ASP A 63 20.40 7.76 10.04
N ARG A 64 20.01 8.06 11.29
CA ARG A 64 20.90 8.11 12.45
C ARG A 64 20.82 6.84 13.31
N TYR A 65 19.64 6.24 13.39
CA TYR A 65 19.39 5.05 14.22
C TYR A 65 18.70 3.94 13.41
N PRO A 66 19.42 3.21 12.52
CA PRO A 66 18.82 2.24 11.61
C PRO A 66 18.05 1.11 12.31
N SER A 67 18.44 0.76 13.54
CA SER A 67 17.80 -0.29 14.34
C SER A 67 16.32 -0.04 14.63
N ILE A 68 15.86 1.21 14.57
CA ILE A 68 14.44 1.56 14.78
C ILE A 68 13.52 0.95 13.70
N CYS A 69 14.06 0.60 12.53
CA CYS A 69 13.30 -0.07 11.48
C CYS A 69 13.11 -1.57 11.72
N ARG A 70 13.79 -2.16 12.70
CA ARG A 70 13.64 -3.59 13.02
C ARG A 70 12.78 -3.84 14.25
N THR A 71 12.23 -2.78 14.84
CA THR A 71 11.28 -2.91 15.95
C THR A 71 9.93 -3.37 15.44
N VAL A 72 9.18 -4.05 16.32
CA VAL A 72 7.81 -4.47 16.04
C VAL A 72 6.94 -3.22 15.78
N GLY A 73 6.13 -3.27 14.73
CA GLY A 73 5.24 -2.16 14.34
C GLY A 73 5.86 -1.14 13.37
N SER A 74 7.15 -1.28 13.04
CA SER A 74 7.75 -0.51 11.93
C SER A 74 7.20 -0.97 10.57
N LEU A 75 7.21 -0.07 9.58
CA LEU A 75 6.72 -0.36 8.22
C LEU A 75 7.66 -1.27 7.40
N GLY A 76 8.84 -1.57 7.93
CA GLY A 76 9.79 -2.48 7.32
C GLY A 76 11.22 -2.24 7.80
N PRO A 77 12.13 -3.19 7.52
CA PRO A 77 13.47 -3.23 8.10
C PRO A 77 14.46 -2.23 7.47
N ASP A 78 14.09 -1.58 6.37
CA ASP A 78 15.01 -0.80 5.55
C ASP A 78 14.79 0.70 5.75
N CYS A 79 15.89 1.46 5.85
CA CYS A 79 15.79 2.91 5.99
C CYS A 79 15.90 3.61 4.63
N CYS A 80 14.84 4.33 4.23
CA CYS A 80 14.81 5.18 3.06
C CYS A 80 14.45 6.62 3.45
N LYS A 81 15.40 7.55 3.28
CA LYS A 81 15.19 8.99 3.54
C LYS A 81 14.50 9.26 4.89
N ARG A 82 15.05 8.68 5.97
CA ARG A 82 14.57 8.83 7.37
C ARG A 82 13.29 8.08 7.70
N GLN A 83 12.70 7.36 6.75
CA GLN A 83 11.52 6.53 6.94
C GLN A 83 11.87 5.04 6.82
N CYS A 84 11.30 4.23 7.70
CA CYS A 84 11.38 2.78 7.59
C CYS A 84 10.41 2.29 6.52
N VAL A 85 10.89 1.43 5.62
CA VAL A 85 10.13 0.81 4.53
C VAL A 85 10.55 -0.64 4.38
N ASN A 86 9.79 -1.41 3.61
CA ASN A 86 10.15 -2.78 3.28
C ASN A 86 10.53 -2.86 1.79
N LEU A 87 11.82 -2.97 1.48
CA LEU A 87 12.28 -3.04 0.09
C LEU A 87 11.76 -4.29 -0.65
N SER A 88 11.25 -5.29 0.07
CA SER A 88 10.75 -6.53 -0.53
C SER A 88 9.30 -6.45 -0.99
N THR A 89 8.52 -5.49 -0.49
CA THR A 89 7.07 -5.41 -0.72
C THR A 89 6.58 -4.00 -1.05
N ASP A 90 7.34 -2.96 -0.74
CA ASP A 90 6.97 -1.57 -1.03
C ASP A 90 7.11 -1.27 -2.54
N GLN A 91 5.99 -0.96 -3.18
CA GLN A 91 5.92 -0.62 -4.60
C GLN A 91 6.73 0.63 -4.97
N PHE A 92 6.95 1.55 -4.03
CA PHE A 92 7.69 2.80 -4.25
C PHE A 92 9.19 2.69 -3.93
N ASN A 93 9.60 1.61 -3.28
CA ASN A 93 10.98 1.38 -2.84
C ASN A 93 11.46 -0.05 -3.19
N CYS A 94 10.99 -0.64 -4.28
CA CYS A 94 11.17 -2.06 -4.56
C CYS A 94 12.62 -2.45 -4.88
N GLY A 95 13.27 -3.17 -3.97
CA GLY A 95 14.66 -3.61 -4.05
C GLY A 95 15.70 -2.52 -3.80
N LYS A 96 15.31 -1.24 -3.84
CA LYS A 96 16.13 -0.09 -3.42
C LYS A 96 15.26 1.15 -3.21
N CYS A 97 15.71 2.06 -2.36
CA CYS A 97 15.01 3.31 -2.09
C CYS A 97 14.69 4.09 -3.37
N GLY A 98 13.44 4.52 -3.52
CA GLY A 98 12.94 5.30 -4.66
C GLY A 98 12.77 4.52 -5.97
N LYS A 99 13.03 3.20 -6.00
CA LYS A 99 12.71 2.39 -7.18
C LYS A 99 11.21 2.05 -7.18
N ARG A 100 10.46 2.83 -7.94
CA ARG A 100 9.02 2.60 -8.16
C ARG A 100 8.79 1.54 -9.23
N CYS A 101 7.95 0.56 -8.94
CA CYS A 101 7.46 -0.37 -9.96
C CYS A 101 6.48 0.32 -10.92
N LYS A 102 6.32 -0.23 -12.14
CA LYS A 102 5.32 0.28 -13.08
C LYS A 102 3.90 0.06 -12.55
N TYR A 103 2.93 0.75 -13.13
CA TYR A 103 1.53 0.68 -12.71
C TYR A 103 0.97 -0.77 -12.73
N SER A 104 1.35 -1.57 -13.72
CA SER A 104 0.93 -2.97 -13.85
C SER A 104 1.82 -3.95 -13.08
N GLU A 105 2.76 -3.47 -12.28
CA GLU A 105 3.73 -4.28 -11.55
C GLU A 105 3.54 -4.11 -10.03
N MET A 106 3.86 -5.18 -9.31
CA MET A 106 3.93 -5.18 -7.86
C MET A 106 5.35 -5.53 -7.40
N CYS A 107 5.71 -5.16 -6.18
CA CYS A 107 6.99 -5.56 -5.61
C CYS A 107 6.87 -6.94 -4.98
N CYS A 108 7.64 -7.90 -5.51
CA CYS A 108 7.75 -9.25 -4.96
C CYS A 108 9.21 -9.56 -4.66
N GLY A 109 9.58 -9.63 -3.38
CA GLY A 109 10.94 -9.98 -2.97
C GLY A 109 12.01 -9.00 -3.46
N GLY A 110 11.63 -7.72 -3.67
CA GLY A 110 12.54 -6.68 -4.17
C GLY A 110 12.61 -6.58 -5.70
N GLU A 111 11.84 -7.39 -6.41
CA GLU A 111 11.71 -7.34 -7.86
C GLU A 111 10.32 -6.83 -8.27
N CYS A 112 10.30 -5.93 -9.25
CA CYS A 112 9.04 -5.49 -9.85
C CYS A 112 8.60 -6.57 -10.84
N VAL A 113 7.46 -7.18 -10.56
CA VAL A 113 6.90 -8.27 -11.38
C VAL A 113 5.48 -7.92 -11.79
N ASN A 114 5.10 -8.32 -13.00
CA ASN A 114 3.74 -8.17 -13.48
C ASN A 114 2.93 -9.44 -13.13
N PRO A 115 1.96 -9.38 -12.18
CA PRO A 115 1.23 -10.55 -11.76
C PRO A 115 0.24 -11.06 -12.81
N PHE A 116 -0.04 -10.31 -13.88
CA PHE A 116 -0.98 -10.72 -14.91
C PHE A 116 -0.41 -11.74 -15.89
N PHE A 117 0.90 -11.77 -16.05
CA PHE A 117 1.58 -12.59 -17.07
C PHE A 117 2.79 -13.35 -16.52
N SER A 118 3.17 -13.13 -15.26
CA SER A 118 4.29 -13.85 -14.65
C SER A 118 3.88 -15.24 -14.22
N GLU A 119 4.42 -16.28 -14.88
CA GLU A 119 4.22 -17.68 -14.47
C GLU A 119 4.72 -17.97 -13.04
N LYS A 120 5.62 -17.15 -12.49
CA LYS A 120 6.18 -17.33 -11.14
C LYS A 120 5.41 -16.54 -10.06
N HIS A 121 4.63 -15.54 -10.47
CA HIS A 121 3.94 -14.60 -9.58
C HIS A 121 2.51 -14.33 -10.08
N CYS A 122 1.81 -15.37 -10.53
CA CYS A 122 0.53 -15.23 -11.20
C CYS A 122 -0.56 -14.83 -10.21
N GLY A 123 -1.17 -13.66 -10.39
CA GLY A 123 -2.17 -13.09 -9.49
C GLY A 123 -1.62 -12.54 -8.16
N GLN A 124 -0.57 -13.15 -7.61
CA GLN A 124 0.11 -12.71 -6.38
C GLN A 124 1.59 -13.13 -6.36
N CYS A 125 2.37 -12.54 -5.44
CA CYS A 125 3.77 -12.94 -5.25
C CYS A 125 3.91 -14.44 -4.95
N ASN A 126 4.89 -15.07 -5.59
CA ASN A 126 5.27 -16.47 -5.38
C ASN A 126 4.17 -17.48 -5.69
N ASN A 127 3.13 -17.09 -6.43
CA ASN A 127 2.13 -18.02 -6.94
C ASN A 127 2.56 -18.53 -8.33
N ARG A 128 3.28 -19.64 -8.33
CA ARG A 128 3.80 -20.24 -9.56
C ARG A 128 2.75 -21.15 -10.20
N CYS A 129 2.54 -21.00 -11.50
CA CYS A 129 1.73 -21.91 -12.30
C CYS A 129 2.40 -23.28 -12.48
N VAL A 130 1.60 -24.33 -12.63
CA VAL A 130 2.09 -25.69 -12.89
C VAL A 130 2.94 -25.68 -14.17
N LYS A 131 4.00 -26.50 -14.22
CA LYS A 131 4.84 -26.60 -15.42
C LYS A 131 3.98 -26.92 -16.65
N GLY A 132 4.16 -26.15 -17.70
CA GLY A 132 3.40 -26.29 -18.95
C GLY A 132 2.16 -25.40 -19.03
N THR A 133 1.77 -24.71 -17.96
CA THR A 133 0.67 -23.74 -18.00
C THR A 133 1.18 -22.30 -17.96
N SER A 134 0.43 -21.40 -18.58
CA SER A 134 0.77 -19.99 -18.70
C SER A 134 -0.03 -19.14 -17.72
N CYS A 135 0.50 -17.98 -17.33
CA CYS A 135 -0.27 -17.00 -16.57
C CYS A 135 -0.99 -16.04 -17.53
N VAL A 136 -2.31 -16.01 -17.46
CA VAL A 136 -3.16 -15.19 -18.32
C VAL A 136 -4.11 -14.37 -17.46
N TYR A 137 -3.97 -13.04 -17.53
CA TYR A 137 -4.75 -12.09 -16.74
C TYR A 137 -4.75 -12.36 -15.23
N GLY A 138 -3.66 -12.91 -14.70
CA GLY A 138 -3.50 -13.21 -13.28
C GLY A 138 -4.05 -14.56 -12.84
N PHE A 139 -4.42 -15.42 -13.80
CA PHE A 139 -4.87 -16.78 -13.55
C PHE A 139 -4.01 -17.78 -14.33
N CYS A 140 -3.66 -18.90 -13.70
CA CYS A 140 -2.96 -19.97 -14.40
C CYS A 140 -3.92 -20.66 -15.37
N SER A 141 -3.50 -20.83 -16.62
CA SER A 141 -4.27 -21.58 -17.61
C SER A 141 -4.41 -23.05 -17.17
N TYR A 142 -5.53 -23.64 -17.54
CA TYR A 142 -5.80 -25.07 -17.36
C TYR A 142 -5.47 -25.89 -18.61
N ALA A 143 -5.29 -25.24 -19.75
CA ALA A 143 -4.74 -25.83 -20.97
C ALA A 143 -3.24 -25.54 -21.04
N GLY A 144 -2.45 -26.59 -21.23
CA GLY A 144 -1.00 -26.56 -21.46
C GLY A 144 -0.66 -27.41 -22.68
#